data_AF-A0A0F9CCY8-F1
#
_entry.id   AF-A0A0F9CCY8-F1
#
_cell.length_a   1.000
_cell.length_b   1.000
_cell.length_c   1.000
_cell.angle_alpha   90.00
_cell.angle_beta   90.00
_cell.angle_gamma   90.00
#
_symmetry.space_group_name_H-M   'P 1'
#
loop_
_entity.id
_entity.type
_entity.pdbx_description
1 polymer ?
#
loop_
_entity_poly.entity_id
_entity_poly.type
_entity_poly.pdbx_seq_one_letter_code
_entity_poly.pdbx_strand_id
1 'polypeptide(L)'
;AQDLIRKVLELLYSAQIKCGVVVNTHIKYVGGGGTQTITDNKTGTITRKEVDSSTEGVAFPTAIGRALGPEILRYFNTVVSGEMEGSGLSSQRFVVTRDLARFPLKSERPIDLEERLPIDSALATIFKVLGGKSPEDLNIGEENA
;
A
#
# COMPACT_ATOMS: atom_id res chain seq x y z
N ALA A 1 -15.49 -13.83 11.20
CA ALA A 1 -15.16 -12.51 10.62
C ALA A 1 -13.96 -12.58 9.68
N GLN A 2 -12.80 -13.09 10.12
CA GLN A 2 -11.62 -13.27 9.26
C GLN A 2 -11.89 -14.14 8.02
N ASP A 3 -12.62 -15.25 8.16
CA ASP A 3 -12.95 -16.13 7.03
C ASP A 3 -13.83 -15.45 5.97
N LEU A 4 -14.67 -14.50 6.38
CA LEU A 4 -15.50 -13.75 5.44
C LEU A 4 -14.64 -12.81 4.60
N ILE A 5 -13.66 -12.14 5.21
CA ILE A 5 -12.68 -11.32 4.49
C ILE A 5 -11.88 -12.18 3.51
N ARG A 6 -11.40 -13.35 3.94
CA ARG A 6 -10.67 -14.28 3.06
C ARG A 6 -11.51 -14.70 1.86
N LYS A 7 -12.76 -15.10 2.07
CA LYS A 7 -13.68 -15.50 0.97
C LYS A 7 -13.95 -14.36 0.00
N VAL A 8 -14.08 -13.12 0.49
CA VAL A 8 -14.23 -11.93 -0.36
C VAL A 8 -12.96 -11.72 -1.19
N LEU A 9 -11.77 -11.82 -0.59
CA LEU A 9 -10.50 -11.68 -1.32
C LEU A 9 -10.31 -12.78 -2.38
N GLU A 10 -10.66 -14.03 -2.04
CA GLU A 10 -10.64 -15.15 -2.98
C GLU A 10 -11.63 -14.94 -4.14
N LEU A 11 -12.83 -14.41 -3.85
CA LEU A 11 -13.80 -14.07 -4.87
C LEU A 11 -13.29 -12.96 -5.79
N LEU A 12 -12.66 -11.91 -5.23
CA LEU A 12 -12.09 -10.81 -6.01
C LEU A 12 -10.89 -11.25 -6.87
N TYR A 13 -10.13 -12.25 -6.42
CA TYR A 13 -9.03 -12.84 -7.19
C TYR A 13 -9.49 -13.91 -8.20
N SER A 14 -10.78 -14.28 -8.19
CA SER A 14 -11.32 -15.28 -9.10
C SER A 14 -11.21 -14.83 -10.56
N ALA A 15 -10.83 -15.75 -11.45
CA ALA A 15 -10.77 -15.52 -12.90
C ALA A 15 -12.13 -15.15 -13.53
N GLN A 16 -13.23 -15.32 -12.79
CA GLN A 16 -14.57 -14.89 -13.22
C GLN A 16 -14.76 -13.37 -13.12
N ILE A 17 -14.01 -12.69 -12.26
CA ILE A 17 -14.03 -11.23 -12.15
C ILE A 17 -13.07 -10.65 -13.18
N LYS A 18 -13.61 -9.99 -14.21
CA LYS A 18 -12.85 -9.41 -15.34
C LYS A 18 -12.76 -7.88 -15.30
N CYS A 19 -12.86 -7.29 -14.11
CA CYS A 19 -12.77 -5.84 -13.92
C CYS A 19 -11.57 -5.47 -13.04
N GLY A 20 -11.13 -4.22 -13.16
CA GLY A 20 -10.15 -3.64 -12.24
C GLY A 20 -10.80 -3.42 -10.87
N VAL A 21 -10.21 -4.00 -9.83
CA VAL A 21 -10.67 -3.84 -8.45
C VAL A 21 -9.67 -2.98 -7.70
N VAL A 22 -10.15 -1.88 -7.11
CA VAL A 22 -9.35 -1.02 -6.22
C VAL A 22 -9.81 -1.24 -4.79
N VAL A 23 -8.88 -1.56 -3.90
CA VAL A 23 -9.15 -1.72 -2.47
C VAL A 23 -8.34 -0.70 -1.69
N ASN A 24 -9.02 0.19 -0.99
CA ASN A 24 -8.41 1.14 -0.06
C ASN A 24 -8.52 0.60 1.37
N THR A 25 -7.44 0.70 2.14
CA THR A 25 -7.36 0.20 3.50
C THR A 25 -6.41 1.05 4.34
N HIS A 26 -6.71 1.17 5.64
CA HIS A 26 -5.76 1.72 6.59
C HIS A 26 -4.60 0.75 6.82
N ILE A 27 -3.42 1.26 7.12
CA ILE A 27 -2.25 0.43 7.44
C ILE A 27 -2.11 0.24 8.95
N LYS A 28 -1.54 -0.90 9.33
CA LYS A 28 -1.09 -1.20 10.69
C LYS A 28 0.34 -1.71 10.64
N TYR A 29 1.20 -1.15 11.49
CA TYR A 29 2.56 -1.62 11.63
C TYR A 29 2.62 -2.89 12.47
N VAL A 30 3.33 -3.89 11.97
CA VAL A 30 3.54 -5.19 12.63
C VAL A 30 5.04 -5.42 12.77
N GLY A 31 5.48 -5.79 13.96
CA GLY A 31 6.91 -5.88 14.30
C GLY A 31 7.53 -4.52 14.61
N GLY A 32 8.83 -4.50 14.93
CA GLY A 32 9.61 -3.27 15.16
C GLY A 32 9.28 -2.47 16.43
N GLY A 33 8.18 -2.76 17.12
CA GLY A 33 7.83 -2.14 18.39
C GLY A 33 8.33 -2.94 19.61
N GLY A 34 8.57 -2.24 20.72
CA GLY A 34 8.89 -2.84 22.02
C GLY A 34 10.09 -2.18 22.71
N THR A 35 10.50 -2.74 23.84
CA THR A 35 11.68 -2.27 24.57
C THR A 35 12.95 -2.81 23.90
N GLN A 36 13.65 -1.96 23.15
CA GLN A 36 14.97 -2.27 22.64
C GLN A 36 16.04 -1.97 23.69
N THR A 37 16.98 -2.88 23.81
CA THR A 37 18.14 -2.71 24.69
C THR A 37 19.32 -2.30 23.84
N ILE A 38 19.64 -1.00 23.87
CA ILE A 38 20.80 -0.45 23.16
C ILE A 38 21.99 -0.55 24.11
N THR A 39 22.99 -1.33 23.72
CA THR A 39 24.26 -1.45 24.46
C THR A 39 25.28 -0.56 23.78
N ASP A 40 25.77 0.45 24.49
CA ASP A 40 26.86 1.29 23.98
C ASP A 40 28.20 0.56 24.15
N ASN A 41 28.80 0.17 23.04
CA ASN A 41 30.04 -0.62 23.00
C ASN A 41 31.25 0.08 23.65
N LYS A 42 31.18 1.39 23.91
CA LYS A 42 32.29 2.16 24.51
C LYS A 42 32.18 2.34 26.01
N THR A 43 30.95 2.42 26.55
CA THR A 43 30.71 2.70 27.97
C THR A 43 30.09 1.53 28.72
N GLY A 44 29.68 0.46 28.02
CA GLY A 44 28.97 -0.67 28.60
C GLY A 44 27.56 -0.31 29.11
N THR A 45 27.09 0.90 28.84
CA THR A 45 25.80 1.39 29.32
C THR A 45 24.68 0.70 28.56
N ILE A 46 23.79 0.06 29.31
CA ILE A 46 22.60 -0.62 28.80
C ILE A 46 21.42 0.35 28.91
N THR A 47 20.94 0.87 27.78
CA THR A 47 19.79 1.77 27.75
C THR A 47 18.58 1.04 27.18
N ARG A 48 17.47 1.05 27.92
CA ARG A 48 16.19 0.55 27.45
C ARG A 48 15.44 1.69 26.78
N LYS A 49 15.24 1.59 25.47
CA LYS A 49 14.45 2.54 24.70
C LYS A 49 13.18 1.83 24.24
N GLU A 50 12.03 2.40 24.56
CA GLU A 50 10.78 1.97 23.95
C GLU A 50 10.73 2.52 22.53
N VAL A 51 10.57 1.62 21.56
CA VAL A 51 10.47 1.95 20.15
C VAL A 51 9.04 1.68 19.72
N ASP A 52 8.43 2.68 19.06
CA ASP A 52 7.11 2.51 18.48
C ASP A 52 7.21 1.65 17.20
N SER A 53 6.30 0.68 17.09
CA SER A 53 6.06 -0.09 15.87
C SER A 53 5.88 0.76 14.62
N SER A 54 5.39 2.00 14.71
CA SER A 54 5.33 2.93 13.56
C SER A 54 6.72 3.31 13.02
N THR A 55 7.75 3.21 13.86
CA THR A 55 9.11 3.66 13.55
C THR A 55 9.98 2.56 12.96
N GLU A 56 9.72 1.29 13.28
CA GLU A 56 10.56 0.17 12.82
C GLU A 56 9.76 -1.05 12.33
N GLY A 57 8.43 -0.98 12.40
CA GLY A 57 7.55 -2.06 11.95
C GLY A 57 7.30 -2.04 10.45
N VAL A 58 6.84 -3.18 9.94
CA VAL A 58 6.41 -3.32 8.55
C VAL A 58 4.91 -3.00 8.48
N ALA A 59 4.54 -2.14 7.53
CA ALA A 59 3.16 -1.73 7.31
C ALA A 59 2.39 -2.79 6.53
N PHE A 60 1.31 -3.29 7.10
CA PHE A 60 0.36 -4.19 6.43
C PHE A 60 -1.04 -3.58 6.39
N PRO A 61 -1.90 -3.98 5.44
CA PRO A 61 -3.33 -3.70 5.50
C PRO A 61 -3.92 -4.06 6.87
N THR A 62 -4.72 -3.14 7.41
CA THR A 62 -5.39 -3.36 8.69
C THR A 62 -6.41 -4.48 8.52
N ALA A 63 -6.31 -5.49 9.37
CA ALA A 63 -7.20 -6.63 9.36
C ALA A 63 -7.53 -7.04 10.80
N ILE A 64 -8.65 -7.73 10.97
CA ILE A 64 -8.98 -8.38 12.24
C ILE A 64 -7.92 -9.46 12.49
N GLY A 65 -7.17 -9.36 13.58
CA GLY A 65 -6.08 -10.26 13.95
C GLY A 65 -4.75 -10.00 13.22
N ARG A 66 -3.64 -10.42 13.83
CA ARG A 66 -2.27 -10.14 13.34
C ARG A 66 -1.87 -10.95 12.09
N ALA A 67 -2.51 -12.09 11.84
CA ALA A 67 -2.12 -13.01 10.77
C ALA A 67 -2.65 -12.61 9.38
N LEU A 68 -3.78 -11.90 9.31
CA LEU A 68 -4.48 -11.69 8.03
C LEU A 68 -3.85 -10.56 7.19
N GLY A 69 -3.25 -9.54 7.81
CA GLY A 69 -2.64 -8.40 7.11
C GLY A 69 -1.61 -8.81 6.04
N PRO A 70 -0.60 -9.65 6.37
CA PRO A 70 0.35 -10.15 5.38
C PRO A 70 -0.26 -11.03 4.28
N GLU A 71 -1.36 -11.72 4.57
CA GLU A 71 -2.03 -12.58 3.58
C GLU A 71 -2.84 -11.79 2.56
N ILE A 72 -3.44 -10.65 2.95
CA ILE A 72 -4.21 -9.77 2.06
C ILE A 72 -3.38 -9.41 0.82
N LEU A 73 -2.11 -9.04 1.03
CA LEU A 73 -1.21 -8.63 -0.04
C LEU A 73 -0.95 -9.73 -1.07
N ARG A 74 -1.16 -11.02 -0.74
CA ARG A 74 -0.96 -12.13 -1.69
C ARG A 74 -1.99 -12.13 -2.81
N TYR A 75 -3.17 -11.55 -2.58
CA TYR A 75 -4.27 -11.51 -3.55
C TYR A 75 -4.18 -10.32 -4.52
N PHE A 76 -3.29 -9.35 -4.27
CA PHE A 76 -3.15 -8.16 -5.12
C PHE A 76 -1.81 -8.18 -5.85
N ASN A 77 -1.89 -8.02 -7.17
CA ASN A 77 -0.69 -7.96 -8.01
C ASN A 77 0.00 -6.59 -7.94
N THR A 78 -0.79 -5.53 -7.75
CA THR A 78 -0.30 -4.16 -7.58
C THR A 78 -0.74 -3.62 -6.22
N VAL A 79 0.22 -3.09 -5.47
CA VAL A 79 0.06 -2.51 -4.13
C VAL A 79 0.88 -1.22 -4.10
N VAL A 80 0.20 -0.10 -3.88
CA VAL A 80 0.78 1.24 -3.83
C VAL A 80 0.43 1.92 -2.52
N SER A 81 1.24 2.89 -2.07
CA SER A 81 1.01 3.63 -0.83
C SER A 81 0.50 5.03 -1.12
N GLY A 82 -0.50 5.51 -0.38
CA GLY A 82 -0.87 6.93 -0.38
C GLY A 82 -0.06 7.66 0.70
N GLU A 83 0.76 8.62 0.30
CA GLU A 83 1.57 9.42 1.19
C GLU A 83 1.22 10.91 1.10
N MET A 84 1.57 11.63 2.15
CA MET A 84 1.37 13.07 2.26
C MET A 84 2.71 13.70 2.63
N GLU A 85 3.15 14.66 1.84
CA GLU A 85 4.38 15.40 2.07
C GLU A 85 4.07 16.89 2.28
N GLY A 86 4.84 17.55 3.15
CA GLY A 86 4.62 18.94 3.53
C GLY A 86 3.79 19.10 4.80
N SER A 87 3.60 20.35 5.22
CA SER A 87 2.91 20.69 6.48
C SER A 87 1.88 21.80 6.26
N GLY A 88 0.72 21.69 6.92
CA GLY A 88 -0.34 22.68 6.83
C GLY A 88 -0.88 22.85 5.41
N LEU A 89 -0.98 24.10 4.95
CA LEU A 89 -1.53 24.45 3.64
C LEU A 89 -0.65 24.01 2.45
N SER A 90 0.61 23.64 2.70
CA SER A 90 1.54 23.15 1.68
C SER A 90 1.52 21.62 1.51
N SER A 91 0.62 20.94 2.21
CA SER A 91 0.49 19.49 2.15
C SER A 91 0.06 19.02 0.76
N GLN A 92 0.85 18.16 0.15
CA GLN A 92 0.57 17.51 -1.13
C GLN A 92 0.48 16.00 -0.93
N ARG A 93 -0.47 15.37 -1.62
CA ARG A 93 -0.71 13.92 -1.55
C ARG A 93 -0.18 13.26 -2.81
N PHE A 94 0.48 12.13 -2.62
CA PHE A 94 1.09 11.35 -3.68
C PHE A 94 0.78 9.88 -3.51
N VAL A 95 0.86 9.13 -4.61
CA VAL A 95 0.90 7.68 -4.60
C VAL A 95 2.33 7.24 -4.85
N VAL A 96 2.89 6.48 -3.92
CA VAL A 96 4.21 5.86 -4.05
C VAL A 96 4.06 4.48 -4.68
N THR A 97 4.79 4.24 -5.76
CA THR A 97 4.68 3.03 -6.59
C THR A 97 5.87 2.07 -6.44
N ARG A 98 6.98 2.54 -5.85
CA ARG A 98 8.19 1.75 -5.62
C ARG A 98 8.43 1.52 -4.14
N ASP A 99 9.04 0.39 -3.83
CA ASP A 99 9.28 -0.08 -2.47
C ASP A 99 9.99 0.99 -1.62
N LEU A 100 9.29 1.48 -0.61
CA LEU A 100 9.85 2.18 0.53
C LEU A 100 9.98 1.15 1.63
N ALA A 101 11.18 0.96 2.18
CA ALA A 101 11.63 -0.15 3.04
C ALA A 101 10.69 -0.69 4.16
N ARG A 102 9.56 -0.03 4.45
CA ARG A 102 8.56 -0.41 5.45
C ARG A 102 7.23 -0.87 4.85
N PHE A 103 7.01 -0.66 3.56
CA PHE A 103 5.78 -1.03 2.86
C PHE A 103 6.09 -2.12 1.84
N PRO A 104 5.49 -3.31 1.94
CA PRO A 104 5.61 -4.37 0.93
C PRO A 104 4.82 -4.01 -0.33
N LEU A 105 5.24 -2.94 -1.01
CA LEU A 105 4.64 -2.46 -2.26
C LEU A 105 4.92 -3.46 -3.39
N LYS A 106 3.99 -3.50 -4.34
CA LYS A 106 4.05 -4.39 -5.49
C LYS A 106 3.69 -3.59 -6.72
N SER A 107 4.49 -3.73 -7.76
CA SER A 107 4.17 -3.21 -9.07
C SER A 107 4.50 -4.28 -10.08
N GLU A 108 3.53 -4.61 -10.95
CA GLU A 108 3.78 -5.53 -12.07
C GLU A 108 4.78 -4.93 -13.08
N ARG A 109 4.88 -3.59 -13.13
CA ARG A 109 5.74 -2.84 -14.06
C ARG A 109 6.48 -1.71 -13.32
N PRO A 110 7.45 -2.04 -12.44
CA PRO A 110 8.09 -1.06 -11.57
C PRO A 110 8.99 -0.06 -12.32
N ILE A 111 9.47 -0.45 -13.51
CA ILE A 111 10.32 0.40 -14.36
C ILE A 111 9.48 1.48 -15.05
N ASP A 112 8.25 1.13 -15.44
CA ASP A 112 7.37 2.00 -16.23
C ASP A 112 6.58 3.02 -15.37
N LEU A 113 6.62 2.87 -14.05
CA LEU A 113 6.04 3.82 -13.10
C LEU A 113 7.12 4.70 -12.46
N GLU A 114 6.83 6.01 -12.43
CA GLU A 114 7.56 6.94 -11.59
C GLU A 114 7.37 6.58 -10.12
N GLU A 115 8.40 6.80 -9.32
CA GLU A 115 8.39 6.46 -7.89
C GLU A 115 7.23 7.11 -7.14
N ARG A 116 6.88 8.35 -7.52
CA ARG A 116 5.83 9.15 -6.90
C ARG A 116 4.95 9.75 -7.97
N LEU A 117 3.64 9.55 -7.84
CA LEU A 117 2.63 10.10 -8.73
C LEU A 117 1.71 11.06 -7.97
N PRO A 118 1.31 12.21 -8.55
CA PRO A 118 0.29 13.07 -7.94
C PRO A 118 -1.01 12.30 -7.70
N ILE A 119 -1.63 12.48 -6.54
CA ILE A 119 -2.83 11.71 -6.16
C ILE A 119 -3.96 11.81 -7.20
N ASP A 120 -4.10 12.97 -7.85
CA ASP A 120 -5.19 13.28 -8.78
C ASP A 120 -5.10 12.50 -10.09
N SER A 121 -3.88 12.13 -10.52
CA SER A 121 -3.63 11.41 -11.78
C SER A 121 -3.05 10.00 -11.58
N ALA A 122 -2.63 9.66 -10.35
CA ALA A 122 -1.91 8.44 -10.06
C ALA A 122 -2.61 7.17 -10.55
N LEU A 123 -3.90 7.00 -10.25
CA LEU A 123 -4.64 5.80 -10.65
C LEU A 123 -4.77 5.69 -12.17
N ALA A 124 -5.03 6.79 -12.87
CA ALA A 124 -5.12 6.80 -14.32
C ALA A 124 -3.78 6.37 -14.96
N THR A 125 -2.68 6.93 -14.47
CA THR A 125 -1.32 6.55 -14.91
C THR A 125 -1.02 5.08 -14.63
N ILE A 126 -1.32 4.59 -13.42
CA ILE A 126 -1.12 3.18 -13.04
C ILE A 126 -1.91 2.26 -13.96
N PHE A 127 -3.21 2.51 -14.16
CA PHE A 127 -4.03 1.66 -15.03
C PHE A 127 -3.54 1.68 -16.48
N LYS A 128 -3.15 2.85 -17.01
CA LYS A 128 -2.58 2.97 -18.36
C LYS A 128 -1.34 2.09 -18.52
N VAL A 129 -0.42 2.13 -17.54
CA VAL A 129 0.80 1.30 -17.55
C VAL A 129 0.47 -0.18 -17.44
N LEU A 130 -0.51 -0.56 -16.62
CA LEU A 130 -0.97 -1.95 -16.46
C LEU A 130 -1.77 -2.48 -17.67
N GLY A 131 -1.89 -1.71 -18.75
CA GLY A 131 -2.62 -2.11 -19.96
C GLY A 131 -4.13 -1.91 -19.85
N GLY A 132 -4.60 -1.20 -18.84
CA GLY A 132 -5.95 -0.65 -18.79
C GLY A 132 -6.14 0.43 -19.84
N LYS A 133 -7.30 0.43 -20.49
CA LYS A 133 -7.72 1.55 -21.34
C LYS A 133 -8.01 2.74 -20.43
N SER A 134 -7.45 3.91 -20.74
CA SER A 134 -7.82 5.13 -20.02
C SER A 134 -9.28 5.49 -20.31
N PRO A 135 -9.95 6.30 -19.47
CA PRO A 135 -11.28 6.81 -19.78
C PRO A 135 -11.36 7.54 -21.13
N GLU A 136 -10.25 8.10 -21.60
CA GLU A 136 -10.13 8.76 -22.91
C GLU A 136 -10.04 7.73 -24.06
N ASP A 137 -9.45 6.55 -23.82
CA ASP A 137 -9.38 5.45 -24.79
C ASP A 137 -10.69 4.65 -24.88
N LEU A 138 -11.53 4.77 -23.86
CA LEU A 138 -12.91 4.35 -23.90
C LEU A 138 -13.65 5.48 -24.61
N ASN A 139 -13.96 5.33 -25.90
CA ASN A 139 -14.98 6.15 -26.56
C ASN A 139 -16.33 5.93 -25.84
N ILE A 140 -16.48 6.51 -24.64
CA ILE A 140 -17.78 6.76 -24.02
C ILE A 140 -18.34 7.89 -24.86
N GLY A 141 -18.85 7.52 -26.04
CA GLY A 141 -19.51 8.44 -26.92
C GLY A 141 -20.55 9.20 -26.13
N GLU A 142 -20.70 10.47 -26.49
CA GLU A 142 -21.95 11.20 -26.34
C GLU A 142 -23.09 10.35 -26.94
N GLU A 143 -23.59 9.39 -26.17
CA GLU A 143 -24.79 8.63 -26.47
C GLU A 143 -25.68 8.71 -25.23
N ASN A 144 -26.18 9.91 -24.97
CA ASN A 144 -27.60 10.23 -25.12
C ASN A 144 -27.85 11.67 -24.65
N ALA A 145 -28.79 12.29 -25.36
CA ALA A 145 -29.38 13.62 -25.15
C ALA A 145 -29.89 13.88 -23.71
#